data_AF-A0A3D3J3S7-F1
#
_entry.id   AF-A0A3D3J3S7-F1
#
_cell.length_a   1.000
_cell.length_b   1.000
_cell.length_c   1.000
_cell.angle_alpha   90.00
_cell.angle_beta   90.00
_cell.angle_gamma   90.00
#
_symmetry.space_group_name_H-M   'P 1'
#
loop_
_entity.id
_entity.type
_entity.pdbx_description
1 polymer ?
#
loop_
_entity_poly.entity_id
_entity_poly.type
_entity_poly.pdbx_seq_one_letter_code
_entity_poly.pdbx_strand_id
1 'polypeptide(L)'
;MKVLVIGDYRTGTGPANVTKEYLLRFPENTGRLIFKSKPLRAIEIILKMPFCSVVLISGYSRQNLLTLKWAKALGKPCAYLMHGCVEHENAINECIDTTMSLTERKTMEKSDAIYAVSNHFAAWLKTNYPEYSDKISAAVNGVDTRLLDNMDGFTGLGRDKNMVFTIGGGMPRKKIKHI
;
A
#
# COMPACT_ATOMS: atom_id res chain seq x y z
N MET A 1 13.80 13.44 -11.22
CA MET A 1 13.42 13.05 -9.85
C MET A 1 13.62 11.54 -9.69
N LYS A 2 14.27 11.07 -8.62
CA LYS A 2 14.44 9.64 -8.35
C LYS A 2 13.57 9.22 -7.16
N VAL A 3 12.66 8.27 -7.36
CA VAL A 3 11.78 7.76 -6.30
C VAL A 3 12.39 6.48 -5.73
N LEU A 4 12.40 6.31 -4.41
CA LEU A 4 12.67 5.02 -3.77
C LEU A 4 11.37 4.46 -3.20
N VAL A 5 10.89 3.35 -3.77
CA VAL A 5 9.68 2.68 -3.31
C VAL A 5 10.01 1.60 -2.28
N ILE A 6 9.46 1.74 -1.09
CA ILE A 6 9.58 0.81 0.04
C ILE A 6 8.22 0.14 0.25
N GLY A 7 8.10 -1.09 -0.24
CA GLY A 7 6.86 -1.85 -0.14
C GLY A 7 7.08 -3.28 -0.58
N ASP A 8 6.05 -4.11 -0.41
CA ASP A 8 6.03 -5.42 -1.06
C ASP A 8 5.46 -5.28 -2.47
N TYR A 9 5.98 -6.06 -3.41
CA TYR A 9 5.52 -6.12 -4.80
C TYR A 9 5.60 -7.56 -5.37
N ARG A 10 5.73 -8.56 -4.49
CA ARG A 10 6.04 -9.95 -4.86
C ARG A 10 5.00 -10.96 -4.38
N THR A 11 4.26 -10.69 -3.32
CA THR A 11 3.34 -11.67 -2.70
C THR A 11 1.98 -11.80 -3.37
N GLY A 12 1.64 -10.93 -4.31
CA GLY A 12 0.35 -10.98 -5.02
C GLY A 12 -0.86 -10.51 -4.19
N THR A 13 -0.64 -9.98 -2.98
CA THR A 13 -1.70 -9.32 -2.19
C THR A 13 -2.16 -8.02 -2.87
N GLY A 14 -3.34 -7.51 -2.50
CA GLY A 14 -3.84 -6.23 -3.01
C GLY A 14 -2.80 -5.09 -2.96
N PRO A 15 -2.23 -4.79 -1.78
CA PRO A 15 -1.15 -3.80 -1.65
C PRO A 15 0.09 -4.11 -2.50
N ALA A 16 0.46 -5.38 -2.63
CA ALA A 16 1.61 -5.78 -3.41
C ALA A 16 1.40 -5.59 -4.91
N ASN A 17 0.20 -5.89 -5.42
CA ASN A 17 -0.15 -5.66 -6.82
C ASN A 17 -0.15 -4.18 -7.16
N VAL A 18 -0.71 -3.34 -6.28
CA VAL A 18 -0.66 -1.88 -6.47
C VAL A 18 0.80 -1.40 -6.53
N THR A 19 1.63 -1.80 -5.56
CA THR A 19 3.06 -1.41 -5.54
C THR A 19 3.81 -1.88 -6.79
N LYS A 20 3.51 -3.09 -7.29
CA LYS A 20 4.07 -3.61 -8.54
C LYS A 20 3.68 -2.72 -9.72
N GLU A 21 2.41 -2.33 -9.83
CA GLU A 21 1.94 -1.49 -10.93
C GLU A 21 2.51 -0.06 -10.87
N TYR A 22 2.74 0.48 -9.67
CA TYR A 22 3.49 1.72 -9.49
C TYR A 22 4.93 1.60 -9.98
N LEU A 23 5.64 0.52 -9.62
CA LEU A 23 7.01 0.27 -10.07
C LEU A 23 7.14 0.13 -11.59
N LEU A 24 6.09 -0.34 -12.27
CA LEU A 24 6.05 -0.47 -13.74
C LEU A 24 5.80 0.86 -14.45
N ARG A 25 5.12 1.82 -13.80
CA ARG A 25 4.72 3.10 -14.40
C ARG A 25 5.56 4.28 -13.96
N PHE A 26 6.24 4.16 -12.82
CA PHE A 26 7.22 5.15 -12.39
C PHE A 26 8.43 5.18 -13.33
N PRO A 27 9.17 6.30 -13.37
CA PRO A 27 10.35 6.42 -14.22
C PRO A 27 11.35 5.28 -14.03
N GLU A 28 12.07 4.90 -15.09
CA GLU A 28 12.99 3.73 -15.09
C GLU A 28 14.06 3.77 -13.99
N ASN A 29 14.44 4.97 -13.54
CA ASN A 29 15.41 5.18 -12.48
C ASN A 29 14.82 5.06 -11.06
N THR A 30 13.62 4.52 -10.92
CA THR A 30 12.95 4.26 -9.64
C THR A 30 13.65 3.15 -8.88
N GLY A 31 14.10 3.47 -7.67
CA GLY A 31 14.65 2.51 -6.74
C GLY A 31 13.56 1.62 -6.14
N ARG A 32 13.87 0.34 -5.96
CA ARG A 32 13.06 -0.64 -5.22
C ARG A 32 13.95 -1.50 -4.34
N LEU A 33 13.36 -2.15 -3.34
CA LEU A 33 14.05 -3.15 -2.54
C LEU A 33 14.17 -4.48 -3.29
N ILE A 34 15.36 -5.03 -3.39
CA ILE A 34 15.69 -6.26 -4.12
C ILE A 34 15.78 -7.43 -3.14
N PHE A 35 16.34 -7.23 -1.95
CA PHE A 35 16.49 -8.33 -1.00
C PHE A 35 15.16 -8.75 -0.37
N LYS A 36 15.01 -10.05 -0.08
CA LYS A 36 13.82 -10.60 0.59
C LYS A 36 13.95 -10.57 2.11
N SER A 37 15.15 -10.82 2.63
CA SER A 37 15.37 -10.93 4.07
C SER A 37 15.29 -9.57 4.75
N LYS A 38 14.72 -9.55 5.97
CA LYS A 38 14.50 -8.31 6.72
C LYS A 38 15.80 -7.52 6.99
N PRO A 39 16.92 -8.16 7.39
CA PRO A 39 18.18 -7.44 7.63
C PRO A 39 18.78 -6.84 6.35
N LEU A 40 18.80 -7.60 5.25
CA LEU A 40 19.36 -7.10 3.99
C LEU A 40 18.52 -5.97 3.40
N ARG A 41 17.19 -6.01 3.57
CA ARG A 41 16.31 -4.88 3.21
C ARG A 41 16.64 -3.62 4.01
N ALA A 42 16.95 -3.75 5.30
CA ALA A 42 17.34 -2.61 6.14
C ALA A 42 18.65 -1.97 5.64
N ILE A 43 19.66 -2.79 5.32
CA ILE A 43 20.91 -2.32 4.72
C ILE A 43 20.65 -1.64 3.37
N GLU A 44 19.82 -2.24 2.54
CA GLU A 44 19.47 -1.71 1.23
C GLU A 44 18.76 -0.34 1.30
N ILE A 45 17.87 -0.15 2.28
CA ILE A 45 17.26 1.16 2.55
C ILE A 45 18.35 2.19 2.82
N ILE A 46 19.29 1.89 3.72
CA ILE A 46 20.37 2.81 4.11
C ILE A 46 21.25 3.15 2.91
N LEU A 47 21.64 2.15 2.11
CA LEU A 47 22.51 2.36 0.95
C LEU A 47 21.82 3.12 -0.19
N LYS A 48 20.52 2.93 -0.40
CA LYS A 48 19.79 3.57 -1.51
C LYS A 48 19.25 4.96 -1.17
N MET A 49 19.00 5.26 0.11
CA MET A 49 18.40 6.52 0.55
C MET A 49 19.14 7.79 0.08
N PRO A 50 20.49 7.86 0.11
CA PRO A 50 21.19 9.07 -0.35
C PRO A 50 20.94 9.39 -1.83
N PHE A 51 20.70 8.36 -2.65
CA PHE A 51 20.58 8.46 -4.11
C PHE A 51 19.15 8.73 -4.60
N CYS A 52 18.16 8.79 -3.71
CA CYS A 52 16.79 9.16 -4.07
C CYS A 52 16.50 10.64 -3.76
N SER A 53 15.51 11.18 -4.47
CA SER A 53 14.96 12.52 -4.24
C SER A 53 13.77 12.47 -3.27
N VAL A 54 12.96 11.40 -3.35
CA VAL A 54 11.74 11.21 -2.55
C VAL A 54 11.54 9.73 -2.26
N VAL A 55 10.93 9.42 -1.11
CA VAL A 55 10.61 8.06 -0.70
C VAL A 55 9.11 7.84 -0.74
N LEU A 56 8.68 6.73 -1.33
CA LEU A 56 7.30 6.26 -1.27
C LEU A 56 7.24 4.98 -0.45
N ILE A 57 6.62 5.04 0.71
CA ILE A 57 6.33 3.88 1.54
C ILE A 57 4.96 3.35 1.12
N SER A 58 4.87 2.09 0.71
CA SER A 58 3.64 1.45 0.27
C SER A 58 3.23 0.35 1.23
N GLY A 59 2.15 0.61 1.97
CA GLY A 59 1.60 -0.30 2.96
C GLY A 59 2.38 -0.40 4.27
N TYR A 60 1.79 -1.11 5.20
CA TYR A 60 2.32 -1.29 6.54
C TYR A 60 3.56 -2.20 6.54
N SER A 61 4.63 -1.78 7.23
CA SER A 61 5.77 -2.62 7.58
C SER A 61 6.54 -2.04 8.76
N ARG A 62 7.12 -2.91 9.60
CA ARG A 62 8.03 -2.48 10.68
C ARG A 62 9.26 -1.73 10.16
N GLN A 63 9.65 -1.96 8.89
CA GLN A 63 10.76 -1.25 8.26
C GLN A 63 10.45 0.22 7.97
N ASN A 64 9.18 0.62 7.95
CA ASN A 64 8.76 2.00 7.66
C ASN A 64 9.38 2.98 8.65
N LEU A 65 9.46 2.62 9.94
CA LEU A 65 10.07 3.48 10.97
C LEU A 65 11.57 3.70 10.73
N LEU A 66 12.29 2.66 10.27
CA LEU A 66 13.70 2.77 9.89
C LEU A 66 13.84 3.70 8.68
N THR A 67 13.03 3.48 7.65
CA THR A 67 12.99 4.32 6.44
C THR A 67 12.76 5.78 6.79
N LEU A 68 11.72 6.09 7.58
CA LEU A 68 11.37 7.44 7.99
C LEU A 68 12.48 8.10 8.80
N LYS A 69 13.12 7.36 9.72
CA LYS A 69 14.24 7.87 10.51
C LYS A 69 15.40 8.30 9.61
N TRP A 70 15.79 7.46 8.66
CA TRP A 70 16.88 7.76 7.73
C TRP A 70 16.54 8.83 6.71
N ALA A 71 15.32 8.83 6.19
CA ALA A 71 14.85 9.86 5.28
C ALA A 71 14.88 11.23 5.95
N LYS A 72 14.37 11.34 7.19
CA LYS A 72 14.44 12.58 7.98
C LYS A 72 15.89 13.03 8.21
N ALA A 73 16.78 12.10 8.57
CA ALA A 73 18.20 12.43 8.76
C ALA A 73 18.89 12.96 7.50
N LEU A 74 18.43 12.54 6.32
CA LEU A 74 18.95 12.97 5.01
C LEU A 74 18.11 14.06 4.34
N GLY A 75 17.13 14.64 5.04
CA GLY A 75 16.23 15.67 4.51
C GLY A 75 15.40 15.21 3.30
N LYS A 76 15.09 13.91 3.22
CA LYS A 76 14.33 13.33 2.11
C LYS A 76 12.83 13.33 2.42
N PRO A 77 11.98 13.95 1.57
CA PRO A 77 10.54 13.88 1.74
C PRO A 77 10.04 12.43 1.61
N CYS A 78 9.09 12.06 2.46
CA CYS A 78 8.46 10.75 2.57
C CYS A 78 6.95 10.83 2.37
N ALA A 79 6.46 10.08 1.40
CA ALA A 79 5.04 9.83 1.21
C ALA A 79 4.66 8.43 1.70
N TYR A 80 3.50 8.29 2.35
CA TYR A 80 2.93 7.01 2.76
C TYR A 80 1.66 6.69 1.97
N LEU A 81 1.72 5.67 1.11
CA LEU A 81 0.57 5.11 0.40
C LEU A 81 -0.14 4.08 1.31
N MET A 82 -1.30 4.48 1.84
CA MET A 82 -2.14 3.69 2.74
C MET A 82 -3.15 2.88 1.96
N HIS A 83 -3.03 1.54 2.03
CA HIS A 83 -3.96 0.59 1.40
C HIS A 83 -5.17 0.23 2.27
N GLY A 84 -5.15 0.67 3.53
CA GLY A 84 -6.14 0.40 4.57
C GLY A 84 -5.66 1.01 5.89
N CYS A 85 -6.45 0.86 6.94
CA CYS A 85 -6.09 1.28 8.29
C CYS A 85 -6.07 0.05 9.19
N VAL A 86 -4.88 -0.32 9.67
CA VAL A 86 -4.66 -1.51 10.50
C VAL A 86 -5.50 -1.45 11.75
N GLU A 87 -5.53 -0.30 12.42
CA GLU A 87 -6.27 -0.12 13.66
C GLU A 87 -7.77 -0.38 13.47
N HIS A 88 -8.36 0.20 12.42
CA HIS A 88 -9.77 0.02 12.10
C HIS A 88 -10.09 -1.39 11.61
N GLU A 89 -9.27 -1.95 10.72
CA GLU A 89 -9.46 -3.31 10.19
C GLU A 89 -9.34 -4.38 11.28
N ASN A 90 -8.39 -4.22 12.21
CA ASN A 90 -8.20 -5.15 13.32
C ASN A 90 -9.38 -5.15 14.28
N ALA A 91 -10.01 -4.00 14.52
CA ALA A 91 -11.22 -3.91 15.34
C ALA A 91 -12.38 -4.70 14.71
N ILE A 92 -12.55 -4.62 13.39
CA ILE A 92 -13.59 -5.37 12.65
C ILE A 92 -13.29 -6.87 12.61
N ASN A 93 -12.02 -7.24 12.47
CA ASN A 93 -11.58 -8.62 12.37
C ASN A 93 -11.36 -9.29 13.75
N GLU A 94 -11.60 -8.57 14.86
CA GLU A 94 -11.39 -9.04 16.23
C GLU A 94 -9.95 -9.55 16.49
N CYS A 95 -8.98 -9.00 15.75
CA CYS A 95 -7.57 -9.40 15.79
C CYS A 95 -6.68 -8.19 16.15
N ILE A 96 -6.89 -7.64 17.34
CA ILE A 96 -6.21 -6.41 17.78
C ILE A 96 -4.70 -6.65 17.93
N ASP A 97 -3.90 -6.07 17.02
CA ASP A 97 -2.45 -5.94 17.16
C ASP A 97 -2.07 -4.48 17.44
N THR A 98 -1.88 -4.18 18.72
CA THR A 98 -1.52 -2.83 19.19
C THR A 98 -0.16 -2.38 18.66
N THR A 99 0.78 -3.30 18.46
CA THR A 99 2.12 -2.97 17.97
C THR A 99 2.07 -2.52 16.52
N MET A 100 1.27 -3.20 15.69
CA MET A 100 1.06 -2.81 14.30
C MET A 100 0.34 -1.46 14.22
N SER A 101 -0.74 -1.26 14.99
CA SER A 101 -1.47 0.01 15.02
C SER A 101 -0.57 1.18 15.45
N LEU A 102 0.24 1.02 16.50
CA LEU A 102 1.19 2.06 16.94
C LEU A 102 2.26 2.34 15.88
N THR A 103 2.73 1.31 15.18
CA THR A 103 3.71 1.46 14.10
C THR A 103 3.12 2.19 12.90
N GLU A 104 1.86 1.92 12.54
CA GLU A 104 1.14 2.66 11.50
C GLU A 104 0.92 4.13 11.90
N ARG A 105 0.44 4.40 13.12
CA ARG A 105 0.27 5.77 13.62
C ARG A 105 1.58 6.56 13.57
N LYS A 106 2.69 5.97 14.02
CA LYS A 106 4.04 6.60 13.92
C LYS A 106 4.48 6.80 12.47
N THR A 107 4.04 5.95 11.55
CA THR A 107 4.30 6.12 10.11
C THR A 107 3.52 7.31 9.58
N MET A 108 2.23 7.43 9.92
CA MET A 108 1.39 8.57 9.56
C MET A 108 1.96 9.88 10.12
N GLU A 109 2.27 9.91 11.42
CA GLU A 109 2.84 11.05 12.13
C GLU A 109 4.09 11.60 11.42
N LYS A 110 5.02 10.72 11.04
CA LYS A 110 6.33 11.11 10.49
C LYS A 110 6.38 11.29 8.98
N SER A 111 5.33 10.91 8.26
CA SER A 111 5.27 11.10 6.80
C SER A 111 4.93 12.54 6.48
N ASP A 112 5.52 13.08 5.42
CA ASP A 112 5.25 14.43 4.92
C ASP A 112 3.95 14.48 4.12
N ALA A 113 3.58 13.36 3.48
CA ALA A 113 2.31 13.18 2.77
C ALA A 113 1.73 11.78 3.02
N ILE A 114 0.41 11.68 3.05
CA ILE A 114 -0.35 10.45 3.17
C ILE A 114 -1.28 10.35 1.98
N TYR A 115 -1.16 9.28 1.20
CA TYR A 115 -2.00 8.98 0.06
C TYR A 115 -2.92 7.82 0.38
N ALA A 116 -4.22 8.10 0.48
CA ALA A 116 -5.25 7.08 0.62
C ALA A 116 -5.63 6.52 -0.75
N VAL A 117 -5.79 5.20 -0.86
CA VAL A 117 -6.08 4.53 -2.15
C VAL A 117 -7.48 4.80 -2.73
N SER A 118 -8.31 5.61 -2.07
CA SER A 118 -9.61 6.06 -2.58
C SER A 118 -10.03 7.39 -1.96
N ASN A 119 -10.94 8.12 -2.63
CA ASN A 119 -11.51 9.37 -2.11
C ASN A 119 -12.30 9.13 -0.81
N HIS A 120 -13.08 8.05 -0.75
CA HIS A 120 -13.83 7.70 0.44
C HIS A 120 -12.90 7.42 1.62
N PHE A 121 -11.82 6.68 1.38
CA PHE A 121 -10.84 6.39 2.43
C PHE A 121 -10.08 7.64 2.87
N ALA A 122 -9.73 8.55 1.94
CA ALA A 122 -9.14 9.84 2.29
C ALA A 122 -10.06 10.66 3.21
N ALA A 123 -11.35 10.76 2.86
CA ALA A 123 -12.33 11.46 3.69
C ALA A 123 -12.46 10.81 5.07
N TRP A 124 -12.55 9.48 5.11
CA TRP A 124 -12.59 8.72 6.37
C TRP A 124 -11.34 8.98 7.24
N LEU A 125 -10.15 8.98 6.65
CA LEU A 125 -8.90 9.27 7.37
C LEU A 125 -8.88 10.69 7.94
N LYS A 126 -9.35 11.69 7.18
CA LYS A 126 -9.41 13.08 7.66
C LYS A 126 -10.37 13.24 8.84
N THR A 127 -11.47 12.49 8.85
CA THR A 127 -12.43 12.50 9.97
C THR A 127 -11.89 11.79 11.21
N ASN A 128 -11.20 10.65 11.04
CA ASN A 128 -10.75 9.82 12.16
C ASN A 128 -9.36 10.19 12.69
N TYR A 129 -8.54 10.86 11.89
CA TYR A 129 -7.21 11.34 12.23
C TYR A 129 -7.04 12.81 11.79
N PRO A 130 -7.84 13.74 12.38
CA PRO A 130 -7.85 15.15 11.98
C PRO A 130 -6.48 15.82 12.12
N GLU A 131 -5.63 15.35 13.03
CA GLU A 131 -4.26 15.83 13.23
C GLU A 131 -3.34 15.65 12.01
N TYR A 132 -3.72 14.81 11.04
CA TYR A 132 -2.98 14.60 9.80
C TYR A 132 -3.73 15.10 8.56
N SER A 133 -4.87 15.79 8.73
CA SER A 133 -5.78 16.13 7.64
C SER A 133 -5.13 16.93 6.50
N ASP A 134 -4.23 17.86 6.82
CA ASP A 134 -3.53 18.73 5.86
C ASP A 134 -2.58 17.96 4.93
N LYS A 135 -2.09 16.81 5.37
CA LYS A 135 -1.18 15.97 4.59
C LYS A 135 -1.85 14.74 3.98
N ILE A 136 -3.16 14.59 4.13
CA ILE A 136 -3.93 13.50 3.54
C ILE A 136 -4.49 13.92 2.17
N SER A 137 -4.18 13.12 1.16
CA SER A 137 -4.73 13.22 -0.20
C SER A 137 -5.14 11.85 -0.72
N ALA A 138 -5.93 11.81 -1.80
CA ALA A 138 -6.31 10.56 -2.46
C ALA A 138 -5.35 10.26 -3.62
N ALA A 139 -4.89 9.01 -3.70
CA ALA A 139 -4.25 8.43 -4.88
C ALA A 139 -5.06 7.19 -5.27
N VAL A 140 -6.11 7.40 -6.06
CA VAL A 140 -7.09 6.35 -6.37
C VAL A 140 -6.42 5.21 -7.13
N ASN A 141 -6.60 3.97 -6.66
CA ASN A 141 -6.09 2.79 -7.35
C ASN A 141 -6.69 2.68 -8.76
N GLY A 142 -5.82 2.43 -9.74
CA GLY A 142 -6.23 2.12 -11.10
C GLY A 142 -6.58 0.63 -11.28
N VAL A 143 -7.27 0.33 -12.38
CA VAL A 143 -7.49 -1.03 -12.88
C VAL A 143 -6.63 -1.24 -14.11
N ASP A 144 -5.97 -2.39 -14.19
CA ASP A 144 -5.16 -2.74 -15.35
C ASP A 144 -6.05 -3.25 -16.49
N THR A 145 -6.35 -2.39 -17.45
CA THR A 145 -7.22 -2.71 -18.59
C THR A 145 -6.60 -3.68 -19.58
N ARG A 146 -5.28 -3.90 -19.56
CA ARG A 146 -4.60 -4.92 -20.39
C ARG A 146 -5.14 -6.33 -20.12
N LEU A 147 -5.71 -6.56 -18.93
CA LEU A 147 -6.37 -7.81 -18.58
C LEU A 147 -7.71 -8.00 -19.32
N LEU A 148 -8.35 -6.91 -19.75
CA LEU A 148 -9.60 -6.92 -20.50
C LEU A 148 -9.34 -7.13 -21.99
N ASP A 149 -8.27 -6.54 -22.54
CA ASP A 149 -7.89 -6.69 -23.96
C ASP A 149 -7.57 -8.16 -24.33
N ASN A 150 -7.13 -8.96 -23.34
CA ASN A 150 -6.88 -10.39 -23.52
C ASN A 150 -8.14 -11.27 -23.33
N MET A 151 -9.32 -10.67 -23.11
CA MET A 151 -10.60 -11.39 -23.00
C MET A 151 -11.38 -11.49 -24.31
N ASP A 152 -10.88 -10.85 -25.38
CA ASP A 152 -11.39 -11.00 -26.76
C ASP A 152 -11.10 -12.43 -27.26
N GLY A 153 -11.96 -13.37 -26.86
CA GLY A 153 -11.80 -14.81 -27.08
C GLY A 153 -12.45 -15.68 -25.99
N PHE A 154 -12.87 -15.09 -24.87
CA PHE A 154 -13.63 -15.78 -23.82
C PHE A 154 -15.14 -15.89 -24.14
N THR A 155 -15.47 -16.17 -25.40
CA THR A 155 -16.82 -16.54 -25.84
C THR A 155 -16.94 -18.06 -25.82
N GLY A 156 -17.10 -18.70 -24.66
CA GLY A 156 -17.03 -20.17 -24.70
C GLY A 156 -17.41 -21.03 -23.51
N LEU A 157 -17.87 -20.48 -22.38
CA LEU A 157 -18.46 -21.31 -21.34
C LEU A 157 -19.85 -20.76 -21.06
N GLY A 158 -20.87 -21.61 -21.19
CA GLY A 158 -22.26 -21.30 -20.92
C GLY A 158 -22.44 -20.84 -19.47
N ARG A 159 -22.14 -19.57 -19.22
CA ARG A 159 -22.34 -18.94 -17.93
C ARG A 159 -23.83 -18.84 -17.72
N ASP A 160 -24.31 -19.40 -16.63
CA ASP A 160 -25.69 -19.21 -16.20
C ASP A 160 -25.95 -17.69 -16.09
N LYS A 161 -27.02 -17.23 -16.75
CA LYS A 161 -27.49 -15.84 -16.70
C LYS A 161 -27.82 -15.37 -15.28
N ASN A 162 -28.07 -16.31 -14.37
CA ASN A 162 -28.35 -16.05 -12.97
C ASN A 162 -27.12 -16.26 -12.06
N MET A 163 -25.92 -16.48 -12.64
CA MET A 163 -24.71 -16.69 -11.86
C MET A 163 -24.32 -15.43 -11.11
N VAL A 164 -24.35 -15.50 -9.78
CA VAL A 164 -23.72 -14.52 -8.90
C VAL A 164 -22.39 -15.10 -8.46
N PHE A 165 -21.29 -14.42 -8.77
CA PHE A 165 -19.97 -14.79 -8.28
C PHE A 165 -19.44 -13.73 -7.32
N THR A 166 -18.71 -14.18 -6.30
CA THR A 166 -18.04 -13.32 -5.33
C THR A 166 -16.56 -13.68 -5.28
N ILE A 167 -15.69 -12.68 -5.24
CA ILE A 167 -14.24 -12.89 -5.17
C ILE A 167 -13.70 -12.15 -3.95
N GLY A 168 -13.21 -12.91 -2.98
CA GLY A 168 -12.54 -12.36 -1.82
C GLY A 168 -12.16 -13.44 -0.82
N GLY A 169 -11.05 -13.24 -0.09
CA GLY A 169 -10.72 -14.11 1.05
C GLY A 169 -11.78 -14.12 2.15
N GLY A 170 -11.72 -15.11 3.04
CA GLY A 170 -12.72 -15.34 4.11
C GLY A 170 -12.57 -14.46 5.36
N MET A 171 -12.17 -13.20 5.23
CA MET A 171 -12.03 -12.30 6.40
C MET A 171 -13.40 -11.81 6.90
N PRO A 172 -13.63 -11.65 8.22
CA PRO A 172 -14.90 -11.19 8.78
C PRO A 172 -15.47 -9.92 8.12
N ARG A 173 -14.60 -8.94 7.82
CA ARG A 173 -14.97 -7.70 7.12
C ARG A 173 -15.63 -7.89 5.75
N LYS A 174 -15.42 -9.05 5.11
CA LYS A 174 -16.00 -9.41 3.80
C LYS A 174 -17.37 -10.05 3.92
N LYS A 175 -17.81 -10.41 5.14
CA LYS A 175 -19.15 -10.95 5.44
C LYS A 175 -19.59 -12.13 4.55
N ILE A 176 -18.63 -12.91 4.03
CA ILE A 176 -18.90 -14.15 3.30
C ILE A 176 -19.19 -15.21 4.37
N LYS A 177 -20.48 -15.38 4.71
CA LYS A 177 -20.90 -16.27 5.81
C LYS A 177 -21.03 -17.74 5.40
N HIS A 178 -21.29 -18.00 4.12
CA HIS A 178 -21.49 -19.35 3.58
C HIS A 178 -20.99 -19.37 2.12
N ILE A 179 -20.18 -20.38 1.77
CA ILE A 179 -19.84 -20.76 0.39
C ILE A 179 -20.44 -22.15 0.17
#